data_AF-A0A9E4HPY0-F1
#
_entry.id   AF-A0A9E4HPY0-F1
#
_cell.length_a   1.000
_cell.length_b   1.000
_cell.length_c   1.000
_cell.angle_alpha   90.00
_cell.angle_beta   90.00
_cell.angle_gamma   90.00
#
_symmetry.space_group_name_H-M   'P 1'
#
loop_
_entity.id
_entity.type
_entity.pdbx_description
1 polymer ?
#
loop_
_entity_poly.entity_id
_entity_poly.type
_entity_poly.pdbx_seq_one_letter_code
_entity_poly.pdbx_strand_id
1 'polypeptide(L)'
;MTERGAGADVGATVTVAPREIHDYAYRASRVAGCDPGTAERIAENVTLAEIHHGAAVRAFCETLEAADLLTSAWATAPDALLAAEVAARANGTASATFDPPVPLACIAAALQQSLERGVAAVGIDSGARGDLRLAAVEMHTVDRECGAASGARIAEARRNAHRLGVGVDRLWFSRLEAAAVGFLVAEATLDAVES
;
A
#
# COMPACT_ATOMS: atom_id res chain seq x y z
N MET A 1 -35.83 18.99 23.22
CA MET A 1 -35.34 17.60 23.44
C MET A 1 -34.69 17.18 22.13
N THR A 2 -33.37 17.16 22.13
CA THR A 2 -32.51 17.15 20.94
C THR A 2 -32.20 15.70 20.57
N GLU A 3 -32.79 15.20 19.48
CA GLU A 3 -32.31 13.98 18.82
C GLU A 3 -31.26 14.39 17.78
N ARG A 4 -30.00 14.34 18.19
CA ARG A 4 -28.84 14.24 17.29
C ARG A 4 -28.19 12.90 17.58
N GLY A 5 -28.12 12.02 16.57
CA GLY A 5 -27.27 10.85 16.65
C GLY A 5 -27.76 9.70 15.79
N ALA A 6 -27.26 9.63 14.55
CA ALA A 6 -26.90 8.41 13.80
C ALA A 6 -26.80 8.73 12.29
N GLY A 7 -26.05 9.77 11.93
CA GLY A 7 -25.40 9.82 10.64
C GLY A 7 -23.96 9.43 10.88
N ALA A 8 -23.61 8.15 10.70
CA ALA A 8 -22.20 7.78 10.58
C ALA A 8 -21.63 8.60 9.41
N ASP A 9 -20.48 9.22 9.66
CA ASP A 9 -19.83 10.22 8.84
C ASP A 9 -19.25 9.59 7.56
N VAL A 10 -20.13 9.11 6.66
CA VAL A 10 -19.76 8.55 5.37
C VAL A 10 -19.20 9.70 4.53
N GLY A 11 -17.87 9.76 4.40
CA GLY A 11 -17.15 10.79 3.67
C GLY A 11 -16.33 11.76 4.52
N ALA A 12 -16.23 11.58 5.83
CA ALA A 12 -15.28 12.36 6.61
C ALA A 12 -13.84 11.90 6.41
N THR A 13 -12.97 12.89 6.14
CA THR A 13 -11.53 12.70 6.06
C THR A 13 -10.86 13.07 7.39
N VAL A 14 -9.88 12.28 7.81
CA VAL A 14 -8.95 12.59 8.91
C VAL A 14 -7.56 12.82 8.33
N THR A 15 -6.85 13.82 8.84
CA THR A 15 -5.44 14.06 8.48
C THR A 15 -4.54 13.27 9.42
N VAL A 16 -3.71 12.40 8.86
CA VAL A 16 -2.82 11.50 9.61
C VAL A 16 -1.39 11.61 9.08
N ALA A 17 -0.39 11.34 9.93
CA ALA A 17 0.98 11.28 9.47
C ALA A 17 1.22 9.97 8.68
N PRO A 18 2.02 9.98 7.60
CA PRO A 18 2.38 8.76 6.87
C PRO A 18 2.91 7.63 7.75
N ARG A 19 3.66 7.98 8.80
CA ARG A 19 4.19 7.00 9.77
C ARG A 19 3.11 6.25 10.54
N GLU A 20 1.93 6.85 10.74
CA GLU A 20 0.81 6.20 11.44
C GLU A 20 0.14 5.17 10.53
N ILE A 21 -0.05 5.50 9.25
CA ILE A 21 -0.51 4.55 8.24
C ILE A 21 0.44 3.35 8.17
N HIS A 22 1.74 3.63 8.11
CA HIS A 22 2.77 2.59 8.05
C HIS A 22 2.76 1.69 9.28
N ASP A 23 2.79 2.27 10.49
CA ASP A 23 2.79 1.52 11.75
C ASP A 23 1.57 0.61 11.86
N TYR A 24 0.36 1.14 11.62
CA TYR A 24 -0.84 0.34 11.73
C TYR A 24 -0.95 -0.72 10.63
N ALA A 25 -0.55 -0.42 9.39
CA ALA A 25 -0.53 -1.42 8.32
C ALA A 25 0.46 -2.56 8.61
N TYR A 26 1.65 -2.23 9.11
CA TYR A 26 2.64 -3.22 9.54
C TYR A 26 2.06 -4.11 10.64
N ARG A 27 1.57 -3.51 11.72
CA ARG A 27 1.04 -4.24 12.88
C ARG A 27 -0.20 -5.08 12.53
N ALA A 28 -1.11 -4.57 11.72
CA ALA A 28 -2.27 -5.33 11.25
C ALA A 28 -1.83 -6.54 10.40
N SER A 29 -0.82 -6.37 9.54
CA SER A 29 -0.24 -7.48 8.77
C SER A 29 0.39 -8.55 9.68
N ARG A 30 1.08 -8.12 10.75
CA ARG A 30 1.66 -9.03 11.75
C ARG A 30 0.57 -9.80 12.51
N VAL A 31 -0.52 -9.15 12.90
CA VAL A 31 -1.69 -9.79 13.52
C VAL A 31 -2.33 -10.82 12.58
N ALA A 32 -2.35 -10.52 11.28
CA ALA A 32 -2.82 -11.43 10.24
C ALA A 32 -1.83 -12.57 9.91
N GLY A 33 -0.69 -12.66 10.61
CA GLY A 33 0.26 -13.76 10.51
C GLY A 33 1.39 -13.57 9.50
N CYS A 34 1.53 -12.39 8.87
CA CYS A 34 2.66 -12.10 7.99
C CYS A 34 3.99 -12.12 8.75
N ASP A 35 5.04 -12.67 8.14
CA ASP A 35 6.42 -12.49 8.61
C ASP A 35 6.83 -11.01 8.54
N PRO A 36 7.90 -10.58 9.26
CA PRO A 36 8.27 -9.17 9.32
C PRO A 36 8.57 -8.55 7.95
N GLY A 37 9.17 -9.31 7.04
CA GLY A 37 9.53 -8.82 5.70
C GLY A 37 8.30 -8.61 4.82
N THR A 38 7.35 -9.55 4.86
CA THR A 38 6.06 -9.39 4.15
C THR A 38 5.24 -8.25 4.75
N ALA A 39 5.19 -8.14 6.09
CA ALA A 39 4.48 -7.04 6.76
C ALA A 39 5.06 -5.66 6.42
N GLU A 40 6.40 -5.53 6.41
CA GLU A 40 7.08 -4.29 6.02
C GLU A 40 6.75 -3.92 4.57
N ARG A 41 6.87 -4.87 3.65
CA ARG A 41 6.55 -4.65 2.24
C ARG A 41 5.09 -4.22 2.03
N ILE A 42 4.15 -4.81 2.76
CA ILE A 42 2.73 -4.42 2.72
C ILE A 42 2.58 -2.99 3.26
N ALA A 43 3.18 -2.66 4.41
CA ALA A 43 3.09 -1.34 5.01
C ALA A 43 3.66 -0.24 4.10
N GLU A 44 4.80 -0.49 3.44
CA GLU A 44 5.37 0.39 2.42
C GLU A 44 4.41 0.62 1.26
N ASN A 45 3.83 -0.45 0.72
CA ASN A 45 2.89 -0.40 -0.39
C ASN A 45 1.61 0.38 -0.03
N VAL A 46 0.98 0.07 1.11
CA VAL A 46 -0.21 0.79 1.61
C VAL A 46 0.09 2.27 1.78
N THR A 47 1.20 2.60 2.47
CA THR A 47 1.54 3.99 2.79
C THR A 47 1.83 4.79 1.54
N LEU A 48 2.64 4.25 0.63
CA LEU A 48 2.96 4.94 -0.61
C LEU A 48 1.72 5.10 -1.49
N ALA A 49 0.91 4.04 -1.62
CA ALA A 49 -0.32 4.11 -2.39
C ALA A 49 -1.31 5.13 -1.82
N GLU A 50 -1.44 5.24 -0.49
CA GLU A 50 -2.33 6.23 0.12
C GLU A 50 -1.85 7.66 -0.16
N ILE A 51 -0.54 7.92 -0.09
CA ILE A 51 0.06 9.23 -0.39
C ILE A 51 -0.21 9.66 -1.84
N HIS A 52 -0.05 8.74 -2.79
CA HIS A 52 -0.04 9.08 -4.22
C HIS A 52 -1.38 8.88 -4.92
N HIS A 53 -2.17 7.91 -4.46
CA HIS A 53 -3.36 7.44 -5.16
C HIS A 53 -4.61 7.48 -4.27
N GLY A 54 -4.45 7.55 -2.94
CA GLY A 54 -5.53 7.41 -1.98
C GLY A 54 -6.22 6.04 -2.04
N ALA A 55 -7.16 5.80 -1.13
CA ALA A 55 -8.00 4.59 -1.08
C ALA A 55 -7.24 3.25 -0.91
N ALA A 56 -5.95 3.29 -0.61
CA ALA A 56 -5.12 2.13 -0.31
C ALA A 56 -5.45 1.54 1.06
N VAL A 57 -5.64 2.39 2.08
CA VAL A 57 -6.06 1.99 3.42
C VAL A 57 -7.38 1.22 3.35
N ARG A 58 -8.33 1.72 2.56
CA ARG A 58 -9.60 1.03 2.29
C ARG A 58 -9.37 -0.35 1.68
N ALA A 59 -8.65 -0.41 0.55
CA ALA A 59 -8.41 -1.67 -0.16
C ALA A 59 -7.71 -2.71 0.74
N PHE A 60 -6.81 -2.27 1.60
CA PHE A 60 -6.11 -3.12 2.55
C PHE A 60 -7.03 -3.63 3.66
N CYS A 61 -7.85 -2.76 4.27
CA CYS A 61 -8.83 -3.16 5.27
C CYS A 61 -9.87 -4.15 4.72
N GLU A 62 -10.34 -3.95 3.49
CA GLU A 62 -11.25 -4.91 2.84
C GLU A 62 -10.62 -6.31 2.71
N THR A 63 -9.31 -6.40 2.44
CA THR A 63 -8.58 -7.68 2.45
C THR A 63 -8.45 -8.25 3.87
N LEU A 64 -8.09 -7.42 4.86
CA LEU A 64 -7.99 -7.88 6.25
C LEU A 64 -9.31 -8.47 6.76
N GLU A 65 -10.44 -7.86 6.40
CA GLU A 65 -11.78 -8.33 6.75
C GLU A 65 -12.14 -9.68 6.11
N ALA A 66 -11.56 -9.99 4.94
CA ALA A 66 -11.69 -11.29 4.28
C ALA A 66 -10.79 -12.38 4.90
N ALA A 67 -9.88 -12.01 5.81
CA ALA A 67 -8.94 -12.90 6.50
C ALA A 67 -8.04 -13.73 5.55
N ASP A 68 -7.72 -13.18 4.38
CA ASP A 68 -6.98 -13.87 3.31
C ASP A 68 -5.58 -13.29 3.04
N LEU A 69 -5.10 -12.37 3.89
CA LEU A 69 -3.94 -11.52 3.61
C LEU A 69 -2.70 -12.29 3.15
N LEU A 70 -2.36 -13.40 3.83
CA LEU A 70 -1.19 -14.24 3.52
C LEU A 70 -1.23 -14.86 2.12
N THR A 71 -2.42 -15.18 1.64
CA THR A 71 -2.64 -15.76 0.30
C THR A 71 -3.09 -14.73 -0.72
N SER A 72 -3.30 -13.49 -0.28
CA SER A 72 -3.80 -12.41 -1.11
C SER A 72 -2.71 -11.82 -2.02
N ALA A 73 -3.16 -10.97 -2.94
CA ALA A 73 -2.29 -10.19 -3.79
C ALA A 73 -1.34 -9.24 -3.05
N TRP A 74 -1.67 -8.84 -1.81
CA TRP A 74 -0.78 -7.99 -1.00
C TRP A 74 0.54 -8.69 -0.68
N ALA A 75 0.51 -10.01 -0.54
CA ALA A 75 1.71 -10.81 -0.30
C ALA A 75 2.45 -11.15 -1.60
N THR A 76 1.72 -11.43 -2.69
CA THR A 76 2.28 -12.09 -3.88
C THR A 76 2.48 -11.19 -5.11
N ALA A 77 1.69 -10.12 -5.27
CA ALA A 77 1.76 -9.25 -6.45
C ALA A 77 3.12 -8.53 -6.61
N PRO A 78 3.80 -8.08 -5.53
CA PRO A 78 5.15 -7.52 -5.64
C PRO A 78 6.16 -8.49 -6.26
N ASP A 79 6.05 -9.79 -6.00
CA ASP A 79 6.98 -10.80 -6.53
C ASP A 79 6.75 -11.01 -8.04
N ALA A 80 5.48 -11.02 -8.48
CA ALA A 80 5.15 -11.05 -9.91
C ALA A 80 5.67 -9.81 -10.64
N LEU A 81 5.60 -8.63 -10.00
CA LEU A 81 6.16 -7.40 -10.55
C LEU A 81 7.70 -7.47 -10.65
N LEU A 82 8.37 -8.02 -9.64
CA LEU A 82 9.82 -8.23 -9.67
C LEU A 82 10.23 -9.18 -10.81
N ALA A 83 9.47 -10.26 -11.03
CA ALA A 83 9.73 -11.17 -12.14
C ALA A 83 9.61 -10.47 -13.50
N ALA A 84 8.59 -9.62 -13.67
CA ALA A 84 8.42 -8.79 -14.87
C ALA A 84 9.54 -7.75 -15.03
N GLU A 85 9.97 -7.11 -13.94
CA GLU A 85 11.11 -6.18 -13.96
C GLU A 85 12.39 -6.86 -14.49
N VAL A 86 12.69 -8.07 -14.00
CA VAL A 86 13.85 -8.85 -14.44
C VAL A 86 13.74 -9.19 -15.94
N ALA A 87 12.57 -9.63 -16.40
CA ALA A 87 12.34 -9.93 -17.81
C ALA A 87 12.42 -8.68 -18.70
N ALA A 88 11.90 -7.54 -18.24
CA ALA A 88 11.96 -6.27 -18.97
C ALA A 88 13.40 -5.79 -19.15
N ARG A 89 14.29 -6.00 -18.16
CA ARG A 89 15.72 -5.67 -18.33
C ARG A 89 16.40 -6.47 -19.44
N ALA A 90 15.99 -7.72 -19.65
CA ALA A 90 16.56 -8.56 -20.69
C ALA A 90 16.00 -8.22 -22.08
N ASN A 91 14.70 -7.89 -22.15
CA ASN A 91 13.95 -7.84 -23.41
C ASN A 91 13.48 -6.43 -23.81
N GLY A 92 13.75 -5.41 -22.98
CA GLY A 92 13.25 -4.04 -23.11
C GLY A 92 11.83 -3.82 -22.54
N THR A 93 11.00 -4.86 -22.52
CA THR A 93 9.63 -4.83 -21.97
C THR A 93 9.21 -6.19 -21.44
N ALA A 94 8.30 -6.22 -20.45
CA ALA A 94 7.61 -7.41 -19.98
C ALA A 94 6.34 -7.06 -19.19
N SER A 95 5.36 -7.96 -19.17
CA SER A 95 4.13 -7.79 -18.39
C SER A 95 4.17 -8.61 -17.11
N ALA A 96 3.73 -8.01 -15.99
CA ALA A 96 3.17 -8.74 -14.86
C ALA A 96 1.67 -8.92 -15.10
N THR A 97 1.13 -10.12 -14.87
CA THR A 97 -0.30 -10.41 -15.02
C THR A 97 -0.88 -10.90 -13.72
N PHE A 98 -2.12 -10.53 -13.44
CA PHE A 98 -2.81 -10.85 -12.20
C PHE A 98 -4.21 -11.39 -12.48
N ASP A 99 -4.44 -12.64 -12.06
CA ASP A 99 -5.74 -13.29 -12.10
C ASP A 99 -6.01 -13.93 -10.73
N PRO A 100 -6.90 -13.36 -9.90
CA PRO A 100 -7.78 -12.22 -10.20
C PRO A 100 -7.04 -10.86 -10.24
N PRO A 101 -7.65 -9.81 -10.82
CA PRO A 101 -7.11 -8.45 -10.80
C PRO A 101 -6.86 -7.90 -9.39
N VAL A 102 -5.74 -7.19 -9.23
CA VAL A 102 -5.21 -6.75 -7.92
C VAL A 102 -5.30 -5.24 -7.76
N PRO A 103 -5.54 -4.70 -6.56
CA PRO A 103 -5.45 -3.26 -6.31
C PRO A 103 -4.07 -2.72 -6.68
N LEU A 104 -4.01 -1.53 -7.31
CA LEU A 104 -2.76 -0.79 -7.52
C LEU A 104 -1.97 -0.65 -6.21
N ALA A 105 -2.69 -0.49 -5.09
CA ALA A 105 -2.09 -0.37 -3.77
C ALA A 105 -1.24 -1.59 -3.35
N CYS A 106 -1.47 -2.79 -3.90
CA CYS A 106 -0.64 -3.96 -3.61
C CYS A 106 0.80 -3.85 -4.13
N ILE A 107 1.05 -2.96 -5.11
CA ILE A 107 2.32 -2.90 -5.84
C ILE A 107 2.93 -1.50 -5.94
N ALA A 108 2.32 -0.47 -5.35
CA ALA A 108 2.76 0.93 -5.50
C ALA A 108 4.24 1.15 -5.13
N ALA A 109 4.70 0.62 -3.98
CA ALA A 109 6.09 0.74 -3.55
C ALA A 109 7.03 -0.07 -4.44
N ALA A 110 6.60 -1.26 -4.87
CA ALA A 110 7.37 -2.07 -5.80
C ALA A 110 7.57 -1.34 -7.14
N LEU A 111 6.55 -0.64 -7.66
CA LEU A 111 6.65 0.18 -8.87
C LEU A 111 7.65 1.35 -8.72
N GLN A 112 7.62 2.05 -7.58
CA GLN A 112 8.61 3.11 -7.31
C GLN A 112 10.04 2.53 -7.25
N GLN A 113 10.22 1.40 -6.57
CA GLN A 113 11.51 0.75 -6.46
C GLN A 113 12.02 0.27 -7.83
N SER A 114 11.16 -0.26 -8.69
CA SER A 114 11.51 -0.58 -10.08
C SER A 114 11.96 0.65 -10.85
N LEU A 115 11.24 1.78 -10.68
CA LEU A 115 11.57 3.06 -11.33
C LEU A 115 12.96 3.57 -10.91
N GLU A 116 13.27 3.49 -9.61
CA GLU A 116 14.60 3.82 -9.07
C GLU A 116 15.71 2.96 -9.68
N ARG A 117 15.38 1.74 -10.13
CA ARG A 117 16.27 0.84 -10.83
C ARG A 117 16.12 0.86 -12.36
N GLY A 118 15.51 1.91 -12.92
CA GLY A 118 15.44 2.17 -14.37
C GLY A 118 14.36 1.39 -15.14
N VAL A 119 13.37 0.82 -14.46
CA VAL A 119 12.23 0.13 -15.09
C VAL A 119 10.93 0.78 -14.63
N ALA A 120 10.13 1.30 -15.55
CA ALA A 120 8.87 1.96 -15.22
C ALA A 120 7.68 1.15 -15.70
N ALA A 121 6.59 1.18 -14.93
CA ALA A 121 5.30 0.77 -15.43
C ALA A 121 4.73 1.80 -16.40
N VAL A 122 4.07 1.32 -17.45
CA VAL A 122 3.41 2.14 -18.46
C VAL A 122 1.91 1.93 -18.38
N GLY A 123 1.15 3.00 -18.67
CA GLY A 123 -0.32 2.93 -18.73
C GLY A 123 -1.05 3.10 -17.39
N ILE A 124 -0.34 3.39 -16.29
CA ILE A 124 -0.98 3.78 -15.03
C ILE A 124 -1.25 5.29 -15.07
N ASP A 125 -2.54 5.64 -15.07
CA ASP A 125 -2.97 7.04 -15.07
C ASP A 125 -2.53 7.78 -13.79
N SER A 126 -2.15 9.06 -13.91
CA SER A 126 -1.70 9.85 -12.76
C SER A 126 -2.79 10.12 -11.72
N GLY A 127 -4.07 10.03 -12.10
CA GLY A 127 -5.24 10.09 -11.23
C GLY A 127 -5.79 8.71 -10.85
N ALA A 128 -5.05 7.62 -11.15
CA ALA A 128 -5.43 6.28 -10.71
C ALA A 128 -5.50 6.25 -9.18
N ARG A 129 -6.55 5.59 -8.67
CA ARG A 129 -6.75 5.36 -7.24
C ARG A 129 -6.07 4.07 -6.78
N GLY A 130 -5.72 3.98 -5.50
CA GLY A 130 -5.07 2.79 -4.94
C GLY A 130 -5.95 1.53 -5.01
N ASP A 131 -7.27 1.71 -5.03
CA ASP A 131 -8.26 0.62 -5.17
C ASP A 131 -8.54 0.23 -6.64
N LEU A 132 -7.91 0.90 -7.62
CA LEU A 132 -8.01 0.51 -9.03
C LEU A 132 -7.48 -0.92 -9.22
N ARG A 133 -8.34 -1.80 -9.76
CA ARG A 133 -8.00 -3.19 -10.03
C ARG A 133 -7.27 -3.33 -11.36
N LEU A 134 -6.07 -3.90 -11.31
CA LEU A 134 -5.19 -4.12 -12.44
C LEU A 134 -5.11 -5.62 -12.76
N ALA A 135 -5.45 -5.97 -13.99
CA ALA A 135 -5.25 -7.33 -14.51
C ALA A 135 -3.84 -7.55 -15.04
N ALA A 136 -3.14 -6.48 -15.40
CA ALA A 136 -1.77 -6.52 -15.88
C ALA A 136 -1.08 -5.16 -15.68
N VAL A 137 0.25 -5.19 -15.62
CA VAL A 137 1.13 -4.02 -15.64
C VAL A 137 2.27 -4.29 -16.61
N GLU A 138 2.39 -3.45 -17.63
CA GLU A 138 3.51 -3.49 -18.58
C GLU A 138 4.70 -2.70 -18.01
N MET A 139 5.85 -3.36 -17.93
CA MET A 139 7.11 -2.84 -17.40
C MET A 139 8.08 -2.60 -18.54
N HIS A 140 8.60 -1.38 -18.64
CA HIS A 140 9.53 -0.97 -19.70
C HIS A 140 10.84 -0.45 -19.10
N THR A 141 11.96 -0.77 -19.74
CA THR A 141 13.21 -0.07 -19.43
C THR A 141 13.08 1.38 -19.86
N VAL A 142 13.40 2.32 -18.97
CA VAL A 142 13.33 3.75 -19.25
C VAL A 142 14.72 4.37 -19.22
N ASP A 143 14.90 5.43 -20.00
CA ASP A 143 16.09 6.26 -19.85
C ASP A 143 16.10 6.96 -18.48
N ARG A 144 17.30 7.43 -18.11
CA ARG A 144 17.54 8.04 -16.80
C ARG A 144 16.76 9.35 -16.60
N GLU A 145 16.50 10.10 -17.66
CA GLU A 145 15.84 11.41 -17.58
C GLU A 145 14.33 11.26 -17.32
N CYS A 146 13.68 10.36 -18.06
CA CYS A 146 12.30 9.97 -17.87
C CYS A 146 12.08 9.38 -16.46
N GLY A 147 13.01 8.52 -16.01
CA GLY A 147 13.01 7.99 -14.65
C GLY A 147 13.10 9.08 -13.59
N ALA A 148 14.00 10.06 -13.78
CA ALA A 148 14.22 11.15 -12.82
C ALA A 148 13.00 12.06 -12.67
N ALA A 149 12.28 12.39 -13.75
CA ALA A 149 11.10 13.24 -13.70
C ALA A 149 9.95 12.60 -12.89
N SER A 150 9.72 11.29 -13.09
CA SER A 150 8.73 10.54 -12.31
C SER A 150 9.16 10.38 -10.85
N GLY A 151 10.44 10.09 -10.58
CA GLY A 151 10.98 10.02 -9.24
C GLY A 151 10.87 11.34 -8.47
N ALA A 152 11.08 12.49 -9.14
CA ALA A 152 10.96 13.81 -8.54
C ALA A 152 9.54 14.11 -8.05
N ARG A 153 8.52 13.77 -8.85
CA ARG A 153 7.10 13.91 -8.47
C ARG A 153 6.74 13.06 -7.27
N ILE A 154 7.21 11.81 -7.25
CA ILE A 154 7.00 10.90 -6.12
C ILE A 154 7.65 11.47 -4.84
N ALA A 155 8.91 11.91 -4.94
CA ALA A 155 9.62 12.50 -3.81
C ALA A 155 8.94 13.79 -3.30
N GLU A 156 8.38 14.61 -4.19
CA GLU A 156 7.63 15.81 -3.80
C GLU A 156 6.35 15.48 -3.05
N ALA A 157 5.53 14.56 -3.56
CA ALA A 157 4.32 14.16 -2.86
C ALA A 157 4.62 13.52 -1.49
N ARG A 158 5.68 12.72 -1.36
CA ARG A 158 6.15 12.24 -0.05
C ARG A 158 6.54 13.38 0.90
N ARG A 159 7.32 14.36 0.43
CA ARG A 159 7.70 15.54 1.25
C ARG A 159 6.46 16.32 1.71
N ASN A 160 5.49 16.51 0.82
CA ASN A 160 4.24 17.18 1.15
C ASN A 160 3.44 16.40 2.18
N ALA A 161 3.31 15.08 2.02
CA ALA A 161 2.63 14.21 2.98
C ALA A 161 3.29 14.22 4.36
N HIS A 162 4.63 14.22 4.44
CA HIS A 162 5.33 14.33 5.72
C HIS A 162 5.14 15.70 6.39
N ARG A 163 4.96 16.77 5.63
CA ARG A 163 4.76 18.13 6.14
C ARG A 163 3.32 18.43 6.53
N LEU A 164 2.37 17.96 5.73
CA LEU A 164 0.96 18.34 5.79
C LEU A 164 0.06 17.22 6.33
N GLY A 165 0.57 16.00 6.42
CA GLY A 165 -0.24 14.80 6.62
C GLY A 165 -0.90 14.31 5.33
N VAL A 166 -1.58 13.17 5.44
CA VAL A 166 -2.34 12.51 4.39
C VAL A 166 -3.81 12.51 4.80
N GLY A 167 -4.70 12.90 3.90
CA GLY A 167 -6.14 12.80 4.12
C GLY A 167 -6.60 11.37 3.88
N VAL A 168 -7.09 10.70 4.92
CA VAL A 168 -7.60 9.32 4.84
C VAL A 168 -9.07 9.32 5.26
N ASP A 169 -9.88 8.48 4.64
CA ASP A 169 -11.26 8.29 5.08
C ASP A 169 -11.30 7.78 6.53
N ARG A 170 -12.08 8.45 7.38
CA ARG A 170 -12.10 8.23 8.82
C ARG A 170 -12.58 6.83 9.20
N LEU A 171 -13.55 6.29 8.47
CA LEU A 171 -14.05 4.94 8.73
C LEU A 171 -12.94 3.93 8.49
N TRP A 172 -12.25 4.03 7.36
CA TRP A 172 -11.19 3.10 6.99
C TRP A 172 -9.95 3.24 7.87
N PHE A 173 -9.59 4.46 8.26
CA PHE A 173 -8.50 4.67 9.22
C PHE A 173 -8.81 4.03 10.58
N SER A 174 -10.03 4.20 11.10
CA SER A 174 -10.44 3.59 12.37
C SER A 174 -10.46 2.04 12.30
N ARG A 175 -10.82 1.47 11.15
CA ARG A 175 -10.73 0.01 10.92
C ARG A 175 -9.29 -0.48 10.91
N LEU A 176 -8.38 0.29 10.29
CA LEU A 176 -6.95 -0.01 10.31
C LEU A 176 -6.37 0.01 11.73
N GLU A 177 -6.71 1.03 12.52
CA GLU A 177 -6.34 1.12 13.94
C GLU A 177 -6.81 -0.11 14.72
N ALA A 178 -8.09 -0.48 14.56
CA ALA A 178 -8.68 -1.63 15.24
C ALA A 178 -7.99 -2.95 14.88
N ALA A 179 -7.65 -3.17 13.60
CA ALA A 179 -6.93 -4.36 13.14
C ALA A 179 -5.52 -4.47 13.75
N ALA A 180 -4.87 -3.34 14.03
CA ALA A 180 -3.54 -3.30 14.61
C ALA A 180 -3.51 -3.53 16.14
N VAL A 181 -4.64 -3.42 16.85
CA VAL A 181 -4.71 -3.51 18.33
C VAL A 181 -4.14 -4.83 18.85
N GLY A 182 -4.43 -5.96 18.16
CA GLY A 182 -3.99 -7.29 18.58
C GLY A 182 -2.48 -7.46 18.72
N PHE A 183 -1.70 -6.63 18.02
CA PHE A 183 -0.24 -6.70 18.03
C PHE A 183 0.35 -6.40 19.42
N LEU A 184 -0.15 -5.36 20.12
CA LEU A 184 0.38 -4.96 21.43
C LEU A 184 0.07 -5.99 22.52
N VAL A 185 -1.03 -6.72 22.38
CA VAL A 185 -1.42 -7.78 23.32
C VAL A 185 -0.52 -9.00 23.17
N ALA A 186 -0.14 -9.34 21.93
CA ALA A 186 0.77 -10.45 21.65
C ALA A 186 2.19 -10.17 22.16
N GLU A 187 2.74 -8.98 21.91
CA GLU A 187 4.07 -8.58 22.41
C GLU A 187 4.14 -8.60 23.95
N ALA A 188 3.15 -8.01 24.63
CA ALA A 188 3.11 -8.03 26.10
C ALA A 188 2.99 -9.45 26.69
N THR A 189 2.40 -10.39 25.96
CA THR A 189 2.31 -11.79 26.37
C THR A 189 3.63 -12.53 26.14
N LEU A 190 4.34 -12.24 25.04
CA LEU A 190 5.66 -12.81 24.75
C LEU A 190 6.70 -12.31 25.76
N ASP A 191 6.72 -11.01 26.04
CA ASP A 191 7.62 -10.42 27.06
C ASP A 191 7.42 -11.06 28.44
N ALA A 192 6.18 -11.37 28.81
CA ALA A 192 5.86 -12.00 30.09
C ALA A 192 6.25 -13.48 30.19
N VAL A 193 6.49 -14.16 29.06
CA VAL A 193 6.96 -15.55 29.01
C VAL A 193 8.49 -15.63 28.94
N GLU A 194 9.15 -14.58 28.45
CA GLU A 194 10.63 -14.48 28.38
C GLU A 194 11.28 -13.87 29.64
N SER A 195 10.47 -13.37 30.60
CA SER A 195 10.91 -12.80 31.91
C SER A 195 10.91 -13.80 33.05
#